data_AF-A0A6N4TFF2-F1
#
_entry.id   AF-A0A6N4TFF2-F1
#
_cell.length_a   1.000
_cell.length_b   1.000
_cell.length_c   1.000
_cell.angle_alpha   90.00
_cell.angle_beta   90.00
_cell.angle_gamma   90.00
#
_symmetry.space_group_name_H-M   'P 1'
#
loop_
_entity.id
_entity.type
_entity.pdbx_description
1 polymer ?
#
loop_
_entity_poly.entity_id
_entity_poly.type
_entity_poly.pdbx_seq_one_letter_code
_entity_poly.pdbx_strand_id
1 'polypeptide(L)'
;MNKIKLIFLVIVCFVLIFLGVIGNLDGFQKSHSKSAVSKKEDIPIQEPKLELIQDEINIERGTEVDLIDYVSVAEDEYGYNMKYEVECPKINTEVTGKYQIMYILKLKDEKEIKKTLILNIR
;
A
#
# COMPACT_ATOMS: atom_id res chain seq x y z
N MET A 1 -49.40 9.60 -40.82
CA MET A 1 -48.04 10.14 -40.59
C MET A 1 -47.07 9.37 -41.48
N ASN A 2 -46.54 9.99 -42.53
CA ASN A 2 -45.82 9.28 -43.59
C ASN A 2 -44.56 8.61 -43.03
N LYS A 3 -44.37 7.31 -43.31
CA LYS A 3 -43.23 6.50 -42.84
C LYS A 3 -41.88 7.20 -43.09
N ILE A 4 -41.77 7.96 -44.18
CA ILE A 4 -40.62 8.78 -44.54
C ILE A 4 -40.36 9.91 -43.54
N LYS A 5 -41.42 10.59 -43.05
CA LYS A 5 -41.30 11.63 -42.02
C LYS A 5 -40.88 11.04 -40.66
N LEU A 6 -41.33 9.82 -40.35
CA LEU A 6 -40.93 9.12 -39.13
C LEU A 6 -39.43 8.74 -39.17
N ILE A 7 -38.97 8.19 -40.30
CA ILE A 7 -37.55 7.82 -40.50
C ILE A 7 -36.66 9.07 -40.44
N PHE A 8 -37.08 10.17 -41.08
CA PHE A 8 -36.32 11.43 -41.04
C PHE A 8 -36.23 12.00 -39.62
N LEU A 9 -37.32 11.94 -38.83
CA LEU A 9 -37.32 12.37 -37.43
C LEU A 9 -36.32 11.57 -36.59
N VAL A 10 -36.28 10.24 -36.76
CA VAL A 10 -35.38 9.35 -36.01
C VAL A 10 -33.91 9.66 -36.34
N ILE A 11 -33.58 9.90 -37.60
CA ILE A 11 -32.22 10.26 -38.01
C ILE A 11 -31.80 11.60 -37.40
N VAL A 12 -32.68 12.61 -37.41
CA VAL A 12 -32.41 13.91 -36.78
C VAL A 12 -32.20 13.77 -35.27
N CYS A 13 -33.00 12.97 -34.59
CA CYS A 13 -32.81 12.69 -33.15
C CYS A 13 -31.45 12.03 -32.87
N PHE A 14 -31.04 11.06 -33.69
CA PHE A 14 -29.73 10.42 -33.55
C PHE A 14 -28.57 11.42 -33.72
N VAL A 15 -28.63 12.30 -34.72
CA VAL A 15 -27.60 13.32 -34.96
C VAL A 15 -27.50 14.31 -33.79
N LEU A 16 -28.61 14.72 -33.21
CA LEU A 16 -28.63 15.62 -32.04
C LEU A 16 -28.02 14.97 -30.79
N ILE A 17 -28.26 13.67 -30.56
CA ILE A 17 -27.65 12.93 -29.45
C ILE A 17 -26.13 12.85 -29.63
N PHE A 18 -25.64 12.54 -30.82
CA PHE A 18 -24.20 12.47 -31.09
C PHE A 18 -23.49 13.82 -30.92
N LEU A 19 -24.09 14.93 -31.38
CA LEU A 19 -23.55 16.28 -31.16
C LEU A 19 -23.51 16.65 -29.67
N GLY A 20 -24.54 16.28 -28.89
CA GLY A 20 -24.58 16.48 -27.45
C GLY A 20 -23.50 15.70 -26.70
N VAL A 21 -23.19 14.47 -27.12
CA VAL A 21 -22.12 13.64 -26.54
C VAL A 21 -20.73 14.21 -26.86
N ILE A 22 -20.49 14.68 -28.09
CA ILE A 22 -19.19 15.29 -28.47
C ILE A 22 -18.97 16.60 -27.72
N GLY A 23 -19.98 17.47 -27.61
CA GLY A 23 -19.89 18.72 -26.85
C GLY A 23 -19.71 18.54 -25.35
N ASN A 24 -20.14 17.41 -24.78
CA ASN A 24 -19.93 17.08 -23.36
C ASN A 24 -18.56 16.45 -23.09
N LEU A 25 -17.93 15.82 -24.10
CA LEU A 25 -16.60 15.21 -23.96
C LEU A 25 -15.50 16.26 -23.73
N ASP A 26 -15.59 17.43 -24.37
CA ASP A 26 -14.67 18.57 -24.14
C ASP A 26 -14.80 19.18 -22.73
N GLY A 27 -15.97 19.00 -22.09
CA GLY A 27 -16.23 19.44 -20.71
C GLY A 27 -15.70 18.48 -19.64
N PHE A 28 -15.55 17.19 -19.97
CA PHE A 28 -15.11 16.16 -19.00
C PHE A 28 -13.57 16.01 -18.94
N GLN A 29 -12.83 16.43 -19.97
CA GLN A 29 -11.36 16.48 -19.89
C GLN A 29 -10.80 17.77 -19.29
N LYS A 30 -11.62 18.81 -19.10
CA LYS A 30 -11.15 20.15 -18.66
C LYS A 30 -11.36 20.47 -17.17
N SER A 31 -11.65 19.46 -16.34
CA SER A 31 -11.82 19.61 -14.89
C SER A 31 -10.77 18.88 -14.03
N HIS A 32 -9.81 18.16 -14.63
CA HIS A 32 -8.66 17.56 -13.92
C HIS A 32 -7.30 18.07 -14.40
N SER A 33 -7.22 19.34 -14.80
CA SER A 33 -5.94 20.05 -14.87
C SER A 33 -5.98 21.30 -14.01
N LYS A 34 -6.35 21.14 -12.73
CA LYS A 34 -5.64 21.90 -11.71
C LYS A 34 -4.30 21.20 -11.57
N SER A 35 -3.32 21.79 -12.25
CA SER A 35 -1.92 21.64 -11.95
C SER A 35 -1.76 21.82 -10.43
N ALA A 36 -1.81 20.70 -9.71
CA ALA A 36 -1.05 20.59 -8.49
C ALA A 36 0.38 20.70 -8.99
N VAL A 37 0.95 21.90 -8.87
CA VAL A 37 2.39 22.03 -8.66
C VAL A 37 2.65 21.15 -7.45
N SER A 38 2.92 19.87 -7.72
CA SER A 38 3.59 18.99 -6.80
C SER A 38 4.92 19.68 -6.62
N LYS A 39 5.00 20.52 -5.60
CA LYS A 39 6.26 20.79 -4.95
C LYS A 39 6.85 19.40 -4.78
N LYS A 40 7.90 19.07 -5.54
CA LYS A 40 8.83 18.06 -5.07
C LYS A 40 9.36 18.68 -3.79
N GLU A 41 8.64 18.45 -2.70
CA GLU A 41 9.24 18.53 -1.40
C GLU A 41 10.44 17.60 -1.52
N ASP A 42 11.64 18.16 -1.43
CA ASP A 42 12.84 17.39 -1.20
C ASP A 42 12.59 16.65 0.11
N ILE A 43 12.01 15.45 0.01
CA ILE A 43 11.85 14.58 1.17
C ILE A 43 13.29 14.33 1.64
N PRO A 44 13.66 14.78 2.85
CA PRO A 44 15.00 14.58 3.33
C PRO A 44 15.29 13.08 3.34
N ILE A 45 16.29 12.68 2.56
CA ILE A 45 16.70 11.28 2.49
C ILE A 45 17.24 10.92 3.88
N GLN A 46 16.58 10.00 4.55
CA GLN A 46 16.97 9.49 5.84
C GLN A 46 17.58 8.09 5.72
N GLU A 47 18.30 7.67 6.75
CA GLU A 47 18.71 6.26 6.83
C GLU A 47 17.46 5.39 7.10
N PRO A 48 17.24 4.32 6.33
CA PRO A 48 16.15 3.38 6.58
C PRO A 48 16.34 2.68 7.93
N LYS A 49 15.23 2.39 8.61
CA LYS A 49 15.25 1.89 10.00
C LYS A 49 14.43 0.64 10.15
N LEU A 50 14.93 -0.29 10.96
CA LEU A 50 14.19 -1.41 11.49
C LEU A 50 14.51 -1.54 12.98
N GLU A 51 13.52 -1.30 13.82
CA GLU A 51 13.62 -1.36 15.27
C GLU A 51 12.51 -2.23 15.84
N LEU A 52 12.88 -3.05 16.83
CA LEU A 52 11.93 -3.86 17.58
C LEU A 52 11.59 -3.15 18.88
N ILE A 53 10.41 -3.41 19.44
CA ILE A 53 9.99 -2.88 20.75
C ILE A 53 10.94 -3.36 21.84
N GLN A 54 11.43 -4.59 21.69
CA GLN A 54 12.34 -5.25 22.62
C GLN A 54 13.13 -6.33 21.87
N ASP A 55 14.32 -6.66 22.38
CA ASP A 55 15.19 -7.68 21.79
C ASP A 55 14.92 -9.10 22.34
N GLU A 56 14.17 -9.21 23.44
CA GLU A 56 13.83 -10.49 24.08
C GLU A 56 12.41 -10.48 24.65
N ILE A 57 11.62 -11.52 24.36
CA ILE A 57 10.26 -11.73 24.88
C ILE A 57 10.15 -13.09 25.59
N ASN A 58 9.31 -13.15 26.62
CA ASN A 58 8.97 -14.38 27.31
C ASN A 58 7.45 -14.57 27.23
N ILE A 59 7.00 -15.71 26.73
CA ILE A 59 5.58 -16.05 26.61
C ILE A 59 5.31 -17.42 27.22
N GLU A 60 4.07 -17.65 27.60
CA GLU A 60 3.60 -18.98 28.01
C GLU A 60 3.26 -19.82 26.79
N ARG A 61 3.47 -21.14 26.90
CA ARG A 61 3.03 -22.09 25.87
C ARG A 61 1.57 -21.87 25.46
N GLY A 62 1.33 -21.89 24.15
CA GLY A 62 -0.01 -21.74 23.58
C GLY A 62 -0.51 -20.29 23.51
N THR A 63 0.31 -19.31 23.91
CA THR A 63 0.00 -17.89 23.69
C THR A 63 -0.05 -17.61 22.19
N GLU A 64 -1.13 -16.96 21.74
CA GLU A 64 -1.22 -16.43 20.38
C GLU A 64 -0.33 -15.18 20.28
N VAL A 65 0.61 -15.19 19.33
CA VAL A 65 1.60 -14.13 19.16
C VAL A 65 1.66 -13.73 17.69
N ASP A 66 1.39 -12.45 17.42
CA ASP A 66 1.72 -11.84 16.14
C ASP A 66 3.09 -11.17 16.25
N LEU A 67 4.06 -11.70 15.50
CA LEU A 67 5.43 -11.19 15.51
C LEU A 67 5.52 -9.78 14.91
N ILE A 68 4.58 -9.40 14.04
CA ILE A 68 4.57 -8.05 13.45
C ILE A 68 4.34 -6.96 14.51
N ASP A 69 3.66 -7.30 15.61
CA ASP A 69 3.35 -6.34 16.67
C ASP A 69 4.61 -5.89 17.42
N TYR A 70 5.67 -6.70 17.39
CA TYR A 70 6.96 -6.38 18.01
C TYR A 70 7.85 -5.47 17.15
N VAL A 71 7.43 -5.13 15.93
CA VAL A 71 8.09 -4.11 15.11
C VAL A 71 7.67 -2.72 15.61
N SER A 72 8.63 -1.98 16.17
CA SER A 72 8.47 -0.61 16.65
C SER A 72 8.49 0.37 15.49
N VAL A 73 9.55 0.32 14.68
CA VAL A 73 9.77 1.21 13.53
C VAL A 73 10.24 0.37 12.35
N ALA A 74 9.66 0.61 11.18
CA ALA A 74 10.12 0.08 9.91
C ALA A 74 9.89 1.17 8.86
N GLU A 75 10.97 1.80 8.41
CA GLU A 75 10.89 2.97 7.52
C GLU A 75 11.92 2.87 6.39
N ASP A 76 11.52 3.35 5.20
CA ASP A 76 12.43 3.49 4.06
C ASP A 76 13.23 4.80 4.10
N GLU A 77 14.02 5.03 3.05
CA GLU A 77 14.86 6.22 2.88
C GLU A 77 14.07 7.53 2.76
N TYR A 78 12.77 7.46 2.50
CA TYR A 78 11.85 8.61 2.41
C TYR A 78 10.96 8.74 3.65
N GLY A 79 11.14 7.89 4.67
CA GLY A 79 10.31 7.85 5.87
C GLY A 79 8.93 7.21 5.66
N TYR A 80 8.72 6.46 4.57
CA TYR A 80 7.51 5.68 4.40
C TYR A 80 7.51 4.47 5.33
N ASN A 81 6.37 4.23 5.98
CA ASN A 81 6.19 3.09 6.85
C ASN A 81 6.17 1.78 6.05
N MET A 82 7.12 0.90 6.33
CA MET A 82 7.30 -0.41 5.73
C MET A 82 6.98 -1.56 6.69
N LYS A 83 6.25 -1.33 7.78
CA LYS A 83 5.99 -2.35 8.82
C LYS A 83 5.40 -3.64 8.25
N TYR A 84 4.48 -3.54 7.31
CA TYR A 84 3.85 -4.70 6.66
C TYR A 84 4.71 -5.38 5.60
N GLU A 85 5.86 -4.81 5.26
CA GLU A 85 6.84 -5.37 4.31
C GLU A 85 7.96 -6.12 5.04
N VAL A 86 7.97 -6.10 6.39
CA VAL A 86 8.92 -6.86 7.20
C VAL A 86 8.60 -8.35 7.12
N GLU A 87 9.57 -9.15 6.69
CA GLU A 87 9.50 -10.60 6.66
C GLU A 87 9.89 -11.18 8.03
N CYS A 88 9.01 -12.00 8.61
CA CYS A 88 9.28 -12.77 9.82
C CYS A 88 8.71 -14.21 9.71
N PRO A 89 9.40 -15.23 10.28
CA PRO A 89 8.93 -16.61 10.23
C PRO A 89 7.74 -16.84 11.14
N LYS A 90 6.86 -17.80 10.80
CA LYS A 90 5.82 -18.26 11.74
C LYS A 90 6.43 -19.19 12.78
N ILE A 91 6.09 -18.98 14.05
CA ILE A 91 6.56 -19.81 15.17
C ILE A 91 5.40 -20.62 15.73
N ASN A 92 5.67 -21.89 16.02
CA ASN A 92 4.72 -22.74 16.75
C ASN A 92 4.89 -22.51 18.25
N THR A 93 3.94 -21.83 18.89
CA THR A 93 3.98 -21.50 20.32
C THR A 93 3.59 -22.64 21.25
N GLU A 94 3.23 -23.81 20.70
CA GLU A 94 2.99 -25.04 21.47
C GLU A 94 4.28 -25.74 21.91
N VAL A 95 5.42 -25.39 21.30
CA VAL A 95 6.70 -26.02 21.59
C VAL A 95 7.49 -25.08 22.50
N THR A 96 7.75 -25.54 23.71
CA THR A 96 8.59 -24.81 24.67
C THR A 96 10.03 -24.76 24.18
N GLY A 97 10.72 -23.66 24.41
CA GLY A 97 12.11 -23.51 23.98
C GLY A 97 12.55 -22.07 23.81
N LYS A 98 13.82 -21.90 23.47
CA LYS A 98 14.42 -20.62 23.12
C LYS A 98 14.57 -20.53 21.59
N TYR A 99 13.91 -19.56 20.99
CA TYR A 99 13.87 -19.31 19.57
C TYR A 99 14.61 -18.01 19.25
N GLN A 100 15.31 -18.02 18.12
CA GLN A 100 15.92 -16.83 17.55
C GLN A 100 15.16 -16.46 16.27
N ILE A 101 14.42 -15.36 16.32
CA ILE A 101 13.56 -14.91 15.24
C ILE A 101 14.28 -13.78 14.51
N MET A 102 14.50 -13.95 13.20
CA MET A 102 15.10 -12.93 12.36
C MET A 102 14.00 -12.18 11.59
N TYR A 103 13.97 -10.87 11.77
CA TYR A 103 13.17 -9.91 11.01
C TYR A 103 14.03 -9.37 9.88
N ILE A 104 13.48 -9.33 8.67
CA ILE A 104 14.16 -8.83 7.48
C ILE A 104 13.30 -7.76 6.83
N LEU A 105 13.84 -6.55 6.68
CA LEU A 105 13.25 -5.50 5.86
C LEU A 105 14.03 -5.40 4.55
N LYS A 106 13.37 -5.64 3.42
CA LYS A 106 13.94 -5.51 2.08
C LYS A 106 13.66 -4.12 1.53
N LEU A 107 14.71 -3.43 1.09
CA LEU A 107 14.65 -2.10 0.49
C LEU A 107 14.77 -2.19 -1.04
N LYS A 108 14.40 -1.11 -1.74
CA LYS A 108 14.39 -1.06 -3.21
C LYS A 108 15.76 -1.29 -3.87
N ASP A 109 16.85 -0.99 -3.17
CA ASP A 109 18.23 -1.16 -3.63
C ASP A 109 18.81 -2.56 -3.37
N GLU A 110 17.97 -3.58 -3.15
CA GLU A 110 18.40 -4.92 -2.71
C GLU A 110 19.13 -4.92 -1.35
N LYS A 111 19.10 -3.79 -0.63
CA LYS A 111 19.62 -3.69 0.73
C LYS A 111 18.64 -4.37 1.69
N GLU A 112 19.19 -5.07 2.67
CA GLU A 112 18.40 -5.71 3.73
C GLU A 112 18.83 -5.17 5.08
N ILE A 113 17.84 -4.81 5.92
CA ILE A 113 18.06 -4.55 7.33
C ILE A 113 17.57 -5.76 8.12
N LYS A 114 18.41 -6.28 9.01
CA LYS A 114 18.11 -7.48 9.80
C LYS A 114 18.10 -7.15 11.28
N LYS A 115 17.07 -7.64 11.97
CA LYS A 115 16.98 -7.58 13.44
C LYS A 115 16.61 -8.94 14.00
N THR A 116 17.11 -9.21 15.21
CA THR A 116 16.90 -10.49 15.87
C THR A 116 16.09 -10.27 17.14
N LEU A 117 15.04 -11.06 17.33
CA LEU A 117 14.29 -11.17 18.57
C LEU A 117 14.56 -12.53 19.19
N ILE A 118 14.85 -12.56 20.48
CA ILE A 118 14.92 -13.77 21.27
C ILE A 118 13.53 -14.06 21.84
N LEU A 119 12.94 -15.20 21.49
CA LEU A 119 11.66 -15.63 22.03
C LEU A 119 11.87 -16.84 22.96
N ASN A 120 11.53 -16.70 24.23
CA ASN A 120 11.49 -17.82 25.16
C ASN A 120 10.05 -18.24 25.42
N ILE A 121 9.74 -19.50 25.13
CA ILE A 121 8.44 -20.12 25.36
C ILE A 121 8.58 -21.05 26.56
N ARG A 122 7.87 -20.75 27.65
CA ARG A 122 7.93 -21.47 28.92
C ARG A 122 6.63 -22.23 29.21
#